data_AF-A0A937DAK3-F1
#
_entry.id   AF-A0A937DAK3-F1
#
_cell.length_a   1.000
_cell.length_b   1.000
_cell.length_c   1.000
_cell.angle_alpha   90.00
_cell.angle_beta   90.00
_cell.angle_gamma   90.00
#
_symmetry.space_group_name_H-M   'P 1'
#
loop_
_entity.id
_entity.type
_entity.pdbx_description
1 polymer ?
#
loop_
_entity_poly.entity_id
_entity_poly.type
_entity_poly.pdbx_seq_one_letter_code
_entity_poly.pdbx_strand_id
1 'polypeptide(L)' 'MSKRTIQIDVVDSNNPINGLISCNVYIDGRPCAFWTTEENYDSLIRDGFFLRDGKTKDSAGVINTSATYYEK' A
#
# COMPACT_ATOMS: atom_id res chain seq x y z
N MET A 1 11.95 -6.84 23.17
CA MET A 1 10.74 -6.65 22.34
C MET A 1 11.19 -6.69 20.89
N SER A 2 10.50 -7.42 20.00
CA SER A 2 10.81 -7.36 18.57
C SER A 2 10.51 -5.95 18.05
N LYS A 3 11.38 -5.41 17.18
CA LYS A 3 11.12 -4.13 16.50
C LYS A 3 9.85 -4.25 15.67
N ARG A 4 8.99 -3.23 15.70
CA ARG A 4 7.77 -3.22 14.88
C ARG A 4 8.14 -3.17 13.40
N THR A 5 7.30 -3.80 12.57
CA THR A 5 7.41 -3.75 11.11
C THR A 5 6.17 -3.13 10.51
N ILE A 6 6.35 -2.41 9.39
CA ILE A 6 5.25 -1.86 8.59
C ILE A 6 5.43 -2.16 7.10
N GLN A 7 4.35 -2.56 6.44
CA GLN A 7 4.24 -2.69 4.98
C GLN A 7 2.88 -2.15 4.55
N ILE A 8 2.80 -1.60 3.33
CA ILE A 8 1.56 -1.15 2.73
C ILE A 8 1.33 -1.91 1.44
N ASP A 9 0.18 -2.58 1.34
CA ASP A 9 -0.34 -3.08 0.07
C ASP A 9 -1.47 -2.18 -0.41
N VAL A 10 -1.50 -1.93 -1.72
CA VAL A 10 -2.60 -1.23 -2.38
C VAL A 10 -3.45 -2.27 -3.09
N VAL A 11 -4.72 -2.34 -2.74
CA VAL A 11 -5.66 -3.41 -3.14
C VAL A 11 -6.52 -2.97 -4.33
N ASP A 12 -6.93 -1.70 -4.38
CA ASP A 12 -7.64 -1.20 -5.54
C ASP A 12 -7.40 0.29 -5.78
N SER A 13 -6.77 0.60 -6.90
CA SER A 13 -6.67 1.97 -7.43
C SER A 13 -7.53 2.22 -8.66
N ASN A 14 -8.11 1.18 -9.25
CA ASN A 14 -8.81 1.31 -10.53
C ASN A 14 -10.29 1.67 -10.33
N ASN A 15 -10.84 1.40 -9.14
CA ASN A 15 -12.18 1.80 -8.73
C ASN A 15 -12.13 2.53 -7.38
N PRO A 16 -11.59 3.76 -7.35
CA PRO A 16 -11.56 4.56 -6.13
C PRO A 16 -12.99 4.87 -5.66
N ILE A 17 -13.24 4.68 -4.37
CA ILE A 17 -14.53 5.04 -3.75
C ILE A 17 -14.41 6.49 -3.29
N ASN A 18 -15.11 7.42 -3.95
CA ASN A 18 -15.06 8.85 -3.63
C ASN A 18 -13.63 9.44 -3.66
N GLY A 19 -12.79 9.01 -4.61
CA GLY A 19 -11.39 9.47 -4.72
C GLY A 19 -10.43 8.81 -3.73
N LEU A 20 -10.88 7.79 -3.00
CA LEU A 20 -10.07 7.02 -2.06
C LEU A 20 -9.61 5.70 -2.65
N ILE A 21 -8.32 5.45 -2.52
CA ILE A 21 -7.62 4.24 -2.90
C ILE A 21 -7.56 3.32 -1.68
N SER A 22 -7.95 2.06 -1.87
CA SER A 22 -8.00 1.08 -0.79
C SER A 22 -6.66 0.41 -0.60
N CYS A 23 -6.19 0.38 0.65
CA CYS A 23 -4.92 -0.19 1.05
C CYS A 23 -5.08 -1.10 2.28
N ASN A 24 -4.08 -1.96 2.50
CA ASN A 24 -3.83 -2.63 3.77
C ASN A 24 -2.51 -2.15 4.34
N VAL A 25 -2.53 -1.65 5.57
CA VAL A 25 -1.32 -1.46 6.38
C VAL A 25 -1.12 -2.72 7.21
N TYR A 26 0.06 -3.31 7.12
CA TYR A 26 0.46 -4.44 7.94
C TYR A 26 1.33 -3.94 9.07
N ILE A 27 0.93 -4.16 10.32
CA ILE A 27 1.77 -3.94 11.50
C ILE A 27 2.13 -5.29 12.08
N ASP A 28 3.41 -5.67 12.05
CA ASP A 28 3.86 -7.01 12.43
C ASP A 28 3.09 -8.13 11.73
N GLY A 29 2.83 -7.95 10.43
CA GLY A 29 2.08 -8.89 9.60
C GLY A 29 0.57 -8.89 9.84
N ARG A 30 0.05 -8.14 10.81
CA ARG A 30 -1.40 -7.99 11.00
C ARG A 30 -1.96 -6.93 10.04
N PRO A 31 -2.90 -7.28 9.13
CA PRO A 31 -3.51 -6.30 8.23
C PRO A 31 -4.51 -5.40 8.98
N CYS A 32 -4.53 -4.14 8.57
CA CYS A 32 -5.51 -3.14 8.94
C CYS A 32 -5.94 -2.39 7.67
N ALA A 33 -7.25 -2.25 7.47
CA ALA A 33 -7.77 -1.49 6.34
C ALA A 33 -7.37 -0.01 6.46
N PHE A 34 -6.91 0.56 5.36
CA PHE A 34 -6.45 1.94 5.29
C PHE A 34 -6.85 2.55 3.94
N TRP A 35 -6.94 3.88 3.88
CA TRP A 35 -7.27 4.60 2.66
C TRP A 35 -6.34 5.78 2.47
N THR A 36 -6.02 6.05 1.21
CA THR A 36 -5.29 7.25 0.79
C THR A 36 -6.04 7.92 -0.37
N THR A 37 -5.75 9.17 -0.65
CA THR A 37 -6.27 9.82 -1.87
C THR A 37 -5.51 9.34 -3.09
N GLU A 38 -6.14 9.44 -4.26
CA GLU A 38 -5.47 9.24 -5.56
C GLU A 38 -4.20 10.09 -5.69
N GLU A 39 -4.27 11.38 -5.36
CA GLU A 39 -3.12 12.30 -5.47
C GLU A 39 -1.92 11.88 -4.62
N ASN A 40 -2.17 11.38 -3.41
CA ASN A 40 -1.13 10.87 -2.52
C ASN A 40 -0.57 9.55 -3.04
N TYR A 41 -1.42 8.66 -3.55
CA TYR A 41 -0.98 7.41 -4.15
C TYR A 41 -0.07 7.65 -5.37
N ASP A 42 -0.45 8.55 -6.27
CA ASP A 42 0.35 8.93 -7.43
C ASP A 42 1.69 9.55 -7.03
N SER A 43 1.70 10.37 -5.97
CA SER A 43 2.94 10.95 -5.44
C SER A 43 3.86 9.88 -4.88
N LEU A 44 3.34 8.91 -4.12
CA LEU A 44 4.11 7.79 -3.59
C LEU A 44 4.67 6.88 -4.70
N ILE A 45 3.94 6.67 -5.80
CA ILE A 45 4.48 5.98 -6.99
C ILE A 45 5.65 6.78 -7.57
N ARG A 46 5.49 8.09 -7.78
CA ARG A 46 6.55 8.96 -8.33
C ARG A 46 7.81 8.95 -7.47
N ASP A 47 7.65 8.88 -6.16
CA ASP A 47 8.75 8.85 -5.19
C ASP A 47 9.42 7.47 -5.07
N GLY A 48 8.92 6.46 -5.79
CA GLY A 48 9.45 5.10 -5.76
C GLY A 48 9.20 4.37 -4.44
N PHE A 49 8.16 4.78 -3.69
CA PHE A 49 7.79 4.15 -2.42
C PHE A 49 7.29 2.71 -2.62
N PHE A 50 6.58 2.45 -3.71
CA PHE A 50 6.07 1.13 -4.07
C PHE A 50 7.04 0.37 -4.97
N LEU A 51 7.08 -0.94 -4.81
CA LEU A 51 7.96 -1.86 -5.52
C LEU A 51 7.48 -2.21 -6.94
N ARG A 52 6.23 -1.89 -7.27
CA ARG A 52 5.57 -2.24 -8.54
C ARG A 52 5.06 -0.96 -9.22
N ASP A 53 4.60 -1.11 -10.46
CA ASP A 53 4.15 -0.01 -11.31
C ASP A 53 2.67 0.39 -11.10
N GLY A 54 1.95 -0.30 -10.23
CA GLY A 54 0.53 -0.08 -9.95
C GLY A 54 -0.43 -0.51 -11.06
N LYS A 55 0.03 -1.16 -12.14
CA LYS A 55 -0.81 -1.48 -13.31
C LYS A 55 -1.42 -2.87 -13.26
N THR A 56 -0.69 -3.84 -12.71
CA THR A 56 -1.09 -5.26 -12.73
C THR A 56 -1.46 -5.73 -11.33
N LYS A 57 -2.65 -6.32 -11.16
CA LYS A 57 -3.08 -7.01 -9.93
C LYS A 57 -2.42 -8.38 -9.84
N ASP A 58 -1.95 -8.76 -8.66
CA ASP A 58 -1.62 -10.17 -8.37
C ASP A 58 -2.85 -10.99 -8.00
N SER A 59 -2.65 -12.26 -7.65
CA SER A 59 -3.71 -13.19 -7.27
C SER A 59 -4.44 -12.82 -5.98
N ALA A 60 -3.87 -11.96 -5.13
CA ALA A 60 -4.50 -11.42 -3.93
C ALA A 60 -5.23 -10.09 -4.21
N GLY A 61 -5.24 -9.64 -5.47
CA GLY A 61 -5.82 -8.37 -5.88
C GLY A 61 -4.93 -7.17 -5.60
N VAL A 62 -3.70 -7.35 -5.12
CA VAL A 62 -2.78 -6.26 -4.80
C VAL A 62 -2.11 -5.74 -6.07
N ILE A 63 -2.20 -4.43 -6.28
CA ILE A 63 -1.58 -3.74 -7.43
C ILE A 63 -0.18 -3.21 -7.12
N ASN A 64 0.08 -2.87 -5.85
CA ASN A 64 1.32 -2.27 -5.40
C ASN A 64 1.61 -2.67 -3.96
N THR A 65 2.89 -2.81 -3.63
CA THR A 65 3.37 -3.17 -2.29
C THR A 65 4.59 -2.32 -1.98
N SER A 66 4.68 -1.77 -0.77
CA SER A 66 5.89 -1.07 -0.29
C SER A 66 6.96 -2.07 0.14
N ALA A 67 8.18 -1.59 0.38
CA ALA A 67 9.11 -2.36 1.19
C ALA A 67 8.56 -2.60 2.61
N THR A 68 9.08 -3.61 3.30
CA THR A 68 8.87 -3.75 4.75
C THR A 68 9.84 -2.82 5.48
N TYR A 69 9.30 -1.85 6.21
CA TYR A 69 10.08 -0.93 7.04
C TYR A 69 10.14 -1.44 8.48
N TYR A 70 11.24 -1.11 9.16
CA TYR A 70 11.51 -1.52 10.54
C TYR A 70 11.57 -0.29 11.43
N GLU A 71 10.88 -0.35 12.56
CA GLU A 71 11.04 0.63 13.64
C GLU A 71 12.51 0.69 14.06
N LYS A 72 13.02 1.90 14.27
CA LYS A 72 14.42 2.11 14.64
C LYS A 72 14.67 1.73 16.09
#